data_AF-A0A928F5D3-F1
#
_entry.id   AF-A0A928F5D3-F1
#
_cell.length_a   1.000
_cell.length_b   1.000
_cell.length_c   1.000
_cell.angle_alpha   90.00
_cell.angle_beta   90.00
_cell.angle_gamma   90.00
#
_symmetry.space_group_name_H-M   'P 1'
#
loop_
_entity.id
_entity.type
_entity.pdbx_description
1 polymer ?
#
loop_
_entity_poly.entity_id
_entity_poly.type
_entity_poly.pdbx_seq_one_letter_code
_entity_poly.pdbx_strand_id
1 'polypeptide(L)'
;MREHLSAFFAPSVGENAAGLFSFGHAMWLFFTLFTIFAVLLASRHLSPRGIRRVTLYATVLLYAMELAKMIFSVACLQTENPNDLLPLYYCSLILYLGPFAVRGARVGKVFLCVGALVGGATFLLFPTTSLLRYPAFHFIAFHSFLWHGTMVYLALLWWWRGGYRPRGGDAVLSALPPFLMCAVALVFNTVYNSFQSPVANLAFLSKDFPGTPLSLLYRLCGRAFTPVMWLAQAFLPYLVILLGVRLVRRFQQPKSR
;
A
#
# COMPACT_ATOMS: atom_id res chain seq x y z
N MET A 1 -23.54 1.98 21.95
CA MET A 1 -22.71 0.85 21.44
C MET A 1 -23.26 0.24 20.14
N ARG A 2 -24.56 -0.09 20.04
CA ARG A 2 -25.15 -0.62 18.79
C ARG A 2 -25.10 0.35 17.61
N GLU A 3 -25.36 1.65 17.82
CA GLU A 3 -25.32 2.67 16.75
C GLU A 3 -23.92 2.88 16.14
N HIS A 4 -22.87 2.84 16.96
CA HIS A 4 -21.49 2.96 16.47
C HIS A 4 -21.04 1.71 15.69
N LEU A 5 -21.50 0.52 16.11
CA LEU A 5 -21.24 -0.72 15.38
C LEU A 5 -22.00 -0.73 14.04
N SER A 6 -23.24 -0.25 13.99
CA SER A 6 -23.98 -0.13 12.73
C SER A 6 -23.36 0.89 11.78
N ALA A 7 -22.80 1.99 12.29
CA ALA A 7 -22.10 2.98 11.47
C ALA A 7 -20.77 2.45 10.89
N PHE A 8 -20.05 1.62 11.65
CA PHE A 8 -18.75 1.07 11.21
C PHE A 8 -18.88 0.10 10.03
N PHE A 9 -20.00 -0.63 9.96
CA PHE A 9 -20.32 -1.57 8.88
C PHE A 9 -21.36 -1.03 7.89
N ALA A 10 -21.67 0.27 7.93
CA ALA A 10 -22.69 0.88 7.09
C ALA A 10 -22.28 0.91 5.60
N PRO A 11 -23.23 0.86 4.65
CA PRO A 11 -22.94 0.84 3.21
C PRO A 11 -22.31 2.12 2.61
N SER A 12 -21.91 3.12 3.40
CA SER A 12 -21.77 4.50 2.89
C SER A 12 -20.71 4.66 1.81
N VAL A 13 -21.09 5.30 0.69
CA VAL A 13 -20.18 5.81 -0.33
C VAL A 13 -20.52 7.28 -0.60
N GLY A 14 -19.57 8.19 -0.36
CA GLY A 14 -19.61 9.58 -0.85
C GLY A 14 -20.11 10.65 0.12
N GLU A 15 -21.35 10.60 0.58
CA GLU A 15 -21.99 11.73 1.30
C GLU A 15 -21.33 12.07 2.65
N ASN A 16 -20.76 11.07 3.32
CA ASN A 16 -20.09 11.23 4.63
C ASN A 16 -18.59 10.91 4.56
N ALA A 17 -17.98 11.03 3.38
CA ALA A 17 -16.55 10.78 3.21
C ALA A 17 -15.73 11.72 4.12
N ALA A 18 -14.73 11.17 4.84
CA ALA A 18 -13.92 11.98 5.73
C ALA A 18 -13.03 13.00 4.99
N GLY A 19 -12.64 12.69 3.75
CA GLY A 19 -11.77 13.53 2.95
C GLY A 19 -10.28 13.39 3.26
N LEU A 20 -9.44 13.88 2.34
CA LEU A 20 -8.00 14.02 2.56
C LEU A 20 -7.73 15.21 3.50
N PHE A 21 -6.73 15.05 4.37
CA PHE A 21 -6.26 16.08 5.32
C PHE A 21 -7.33 16.62 6.29
N SER A 22 -8.41 15.89 6.48
CA SER A 22 -9.40 16.19 7.51
C SER A 22 -8.94 15.79 8.91
N PHE A 23 -9.71 16.16 9.93
CA PHE A 23 -9.49 15.69 11.30
C PHE A 23 -9.45 14.15 11.39
N GLY A 24 -10.35 13.47 10.68
CA GLY A 24 -10.38 12.01 10.62
C GLY A 24 -9.09 11.42 10.03
N HIS A 25 -8.53 12.06 9.00
CA HIS A 25 -7.23 11.68 8.46
C HIS A 25 -6.11 11.89 9.49
N ALA A 26 -6.02 13.07 10.10
CA ALA A 26 -4.98 13.39 11.08
C ALA A 26 -5.00 12.42 12.27
N MET A 27 -6.20 12.09 12.76
CA MET A 27 -6.41 11.14 13.84
C MET A 27 -5.89 9.74 13.48
N TRP A 28 -6.31 9.18 12.34
CA TRP A 28 -5.85 7.85 11.90
C TRP A 28 -4.36 7.80 11.61
N LEU A 29 -3.80 8.85 11.02
CA LEU A 29 -2.37 8.96 10.79
C LEU A 29 -1.61 8.96 12.11
N PHE A 30 -2.03 9.78 13.09
CA PHE A 30 -1.42 9.81 14.41
C PHE A 30 -1.47 8.45 15.10
N PHE A 31 -2.64 7.81 15.19
CA PHE A 31 -2.76 6.49 15.82
C PHE A 31 -1.92 5.43 15.13
N THR A 32 -1.87 5.46 13.79
CA THR A 32 -1.08 4.50 13.01
C THR A 32 0.41 4.69 13.25
N LEU A 33 0.91 5.92 13.21
CA LEU A 33 2.32 6.23 13.47
C LEU A 33 2.71 5.92 14.92
N PHE A 34 1.86 6.25 15.89
CA PHE A 34 2.05 5.89 17.29
C PHE A 34 2.14 4.37 17.46
N THR A 35 1.23 3.62 16.83
CA THR A 35 1.23 2.15 16.87
C THR A 35 2.48 1.57 16.23
N ILE A 36 2.88 2.05 15.04
CA ILE A 36 4.13 1.63 14.38
C ILE A 36 5.32 1.85 15.33
N PHE A 37 5.41 3.02 15.95
CA PHE A 37 6.48 3.35 16.88
C PHE A 37 6.49 2.42 18.11
N ALA A 38 5.34 2.24 18.76
CA ALA A 38 5.21 1.38 19.93
C ALA A 38 5.59 -0.08 19.61
N VAL A 39 5.10 -0.62 18.48
CA VAL A 39 5.40 -1.99 18.06
C VAL A 39 6.86 -2.14 17.62
N LEU A 40 7.46 -1.13 16.97
CA LEU A 40 8.90 -1.13 16.67
C LEU A 40 9.74 -1.17 17.96
N LEU A 41 9.40 -0.37 18.97
CA LEU A 41 10.07 -0.39 20.27
C LEU A 41 9.95 -1.75 20.96
N ALA A 42 8.77 -2.36 20.94
CA ALA A 42 8.57 -3.71 21.47
C ALA A 42 9.38 -4.77 20.68
N SER A 43 9.60 -4.53 19.38
CA SER A 43 10.29 -5.46 18.48
C SER A 43 11.81 -5.26 18.42
N ARG A 44 12.37 -4.28 19.15
CA ARG A 44 13.77 -3.84 18.99
C ARG A 44 14.83 -4.92 19.30
N HIS A 45 14.49 -5.87 20.16
CA HIS A 45 15.39 -6.95 20.59
C HIS A 45 15.13 -8.28 19.87
N LEU A 46 14.27 -8.31 18.84
CA LEU A 46 14.01 -9.54 18.10
C LEU A 46 15.26 -10.05 17.38
N SER A 47 15.46 -11.36 17.45
CA SER A 47 16.46 -12.06 16.66
C SER A 47 16.07 -12.10 15.17
N PRO A 48 16.99 -12.43 14.25
CA PRO A 48 16.65 -12.62 12.84
C PRO A 48 15.53 -13.64 12.60
N ARG A 49 15.46 -14.70 13.43
CA ARG A 49 14.36 -15.67 13.42
C ARG A 49 13.05 -15.04 13.90
N GLY A 50 13.10 -14.22 14.95
CA GLY A 50 11.95 -13.46 15.46
C GLY A 50 11.36 -12.52 14.41
N ILE A 51 12.20 -11.79 13.67
CA ILE A 51 11.77 -10.88 12.59
C ILE A 51 11.04 -11.65 11.48
N ARG A 52 11.54 -12.82 11.09
CA ARG A 52 10.86 -13.69 10.11
C ARG A 52 9.51 -14.18 10.62
N ARG A 53 9.38 -14.52 11.91
CA ARG A 53 8.08 -14.92 12.52
C ARG A 53 7.10 -13.75 12.53
N VAL A 54 7.53 -12.57 12.92
CA VAL A 54 6.69 -11.36 12.84
C VAL A 54 6.25 -11.09 11.40
N THR A 55 7.17 -11.22 10.45
CA THR A 55 6.85 -11.08 9.02
C THR A 55 5.81 -12.10 8.58
N LEU A 56 5.91 -13.35 9.06
CA LEU A 56 4.93 -14.41 8.78
C LEU A 56 3.57 -14.05 9.37
N TYR A 57 3.49 -13.70 10.65
CA TYR A 57 2.24 -13.35 11.31
C TYR A 57 1.58 -12.13 10.67
N ALA A 58 2.36 -11.10 10.34
CA ALA A 58 1.87 -9.95 9.62
C ALA A 58 1.38 -10.32 8.21
N THR A 59 2.09 -11.19 7.48
CA THR A 59 1.64 -11.67 6.16
C THR A 59 0.31 -12.44 6.28
N VAL A 60 0.18 -13.33 7.25
CA VAL A 60 -1.07 -14.07 7.52
C VAL A 60 -2.21 -13.12 7.92
N LEU A 61 -1.93 -12.13 8.76
CA LEU A 61 -2.89 -11.08 9.12
C LEU A 61 -3.37 -10.35 7.86
N LEU A 62 -2.47 -9.94 6.96
CA LEU A 62 -2.83 -9.25 5.73
C LEU A 62 -3.67 -10.13 4.79
N TYR A 63 -3.39 -11.44 4.69
CA TYR A 63 -4.29 -12.36 3.98
C TYR A 63 -5.69 -12.40 4.60
N ALA A 64 -5.78 -12.51 5.92
CA ALA A 64 -7.06 -12.52 6.62
C ALA A 64 -7.81 -11.19 6.45
N MET A 65 -7.11 -10.07 6.49
CA MET A 65 -7.66 -8.74 6.27
C MET A 65 -8.20 -8.57 4.85
N GLU A 66 -7.47 -9.02 3.82
CA GLU A 66 -7.94 -8.95 2.43
C GLU A 66 -9.19 -9.79 2.23
N LEU A 67 -9.22 -10.99 2.82
CA LEU A 67 -10.40 -11.85 2.80
C LEU A 67 -11.59 -11.19 3.52
N ALA A 68 -11.37 -10.62 4.70
CA ALA A 68 -12.41 -9.89 5.44
C ALA A 68 -12.93 -8.69 4.63
N LYS A 69 -12.03 -7.96 3.95
CA LYS A 69 -12.40 -6.87 3.05
C LYS A 69 -13.22 -7.36 1.87
N MET A 70 -12.84 -8.44 1.20
CA MET A 70 -13.63 -9.02 0.10
C MET A 70 -15.01 -9.46 0.58
N ILE A 71 -15.10 -10.16 1.72
CA ILE A 71 -16.39 -10.58 2.29
C ILE A 71 -17.26 -9.36 2.62
N PHE A 72 -16.69 -8.32 3.26
CA PHE A 72 -17.42 -7.10 3.58
C PHE A 72 -17.89 -6.36 2.32
N SER A 73 -17.03 -6.24 1.30
CA SER A 73 -17.37 -5.63 0.02
C SER A 73 -18.58 -6.32 -0.63
N VAL A 74 -18.63 -7.66 -0.65
CA VAL A 74 -19.75 -8.39 -1.25
C VAL A 74 -20.99 -8.41 -0.34
N ALA A 75 -20.82 -8.75 0.94
CA ALA A 75 -21.94 -9.00 1.84
C ALA A 75 -22.60 -7.72 2.37
N CYS A 76 -21.82 -6.66 2.58
CA CYS A 76 -22.31 -5.42 3.19
C CYS A 76 -22.41 -4.27 2.18
N LEU A 77 -21.44 -4.13 1.27
CA LEU A 77 -21.47 -3.08 0.24
C LEU A 77 -22.17 -3.51 -1.04
N GLN A 78 -22.42 -4.81 -1.23
CA GLN A 78 -23.05 -5.39 -2.42
C GLN A 78 -22.34 -4.93 -3.73
N THR A 79 -21.03 -4.71 -3.67
CA THR A 79 -20.26 -4.25 -4.82
C THR A 79 -19.94 -5.42 -5.75
N GLU A 80 -20.19 -5.23 -7.03
CA GLU A 80 -19.72 -6.10 -8.11
C GLU A 80 -18.45 -5.55 -8.76
N ASN A 81 -17.95 -4.41 -8.28
CA ASN A 81 -16.81 -3.74 -8.89
C ASN A 81 -15.49 -4.49 -8.61
N PRO A 82 -14.76 -4.94 -9.64
CA PRO A 82 -13.49 -5.63 -9.46
C PRO A 82 -12.46 -4.83 -8.64
N ASN A 83 -12.54 -3.49 -8.66
CA ASN A 83 -11.66 -2.61 -7.90
C ASN A 83 -11.76 -2.82 -6.38
N ASP A 84 -12.92 -3.23 -5.89
CA ASP A 84 -13.16 -3.44 -4.47
C ASP A 84 -12.89 -4.91 -4.05
N LEU A 85 -12.70 -5.80 -5.03
CA LEU A 85 -12.63 -7.26 -4.83
C LEU A 85 -11.23 -7.82 -5.10
N LEU A 86 -10.55 -7.39 -6.16
CA LEU A 86 -9.29 -8.00 -6.58
C LEU A 86 -8.07 -7.31 -5.95
N PRO A 87 -7.15 -8.07 -5.32
CA PRO A 87 -5.88 -7.55 -4.76
C PRO A 87 -4.84 -7.25 -5.86
N LEU A 88 -5.23 -6.54 -6.91
CA LEU A 88 -4.35 -6.16 -8.04
C LEU A 88 -3.98 -4.67 -7.97
N TYR A 89 -3.56 -4.24 -6.78
CA TYR A 89 -3.02 -2.92 -6.50
C TYR A 89 -1.59 -3.03 -5.97
N TYR A 90 -0.82 -1.94 -6.11
CA TYR A 90 0.58 -1.92 -5.69
C TYR A 90 0.79 -2.41 -4.26
N CYS A 91 -0.05 -1.98 -3.31
CA CYS A 91 0.06 -2.37 -1.92
C CYS A 91 -0.28 -3.84 -1.65
N SER A 92 -1.07 -4.47 -2.53
CA SER A 92 -1.41 -5.89 -2.48
C SER A 92 -0.24 -6.79 -2.85
N LEU A 93 0.84 -6.26 -3.44
CA LEU A 93 2.09 -7.00 -3.70
C LEU A 93 2.67 -7.66 -2.44
N ILE A 94 2.35 -7.14 -1.25
CA ILE A 94 2.77 -7.76 0.00
C ILE A 94 2.17 -9.16 0.21
N LEU A 95 0.97 -9.43 -0.31
CA LEU A 95 0.39 -10.77 -0.26
C LEU A 95 1.24 -11.74 -1.09
N TYR A 96 1.68 -11.33 -2.27
CA TYR A 96 2.47 -12.17 -3.15
C TYR A 96 3.94 -12.29 -2.71
N LEU A 97 4.54 -11.23 -2.19
CA LEU A 97 5.98 -11.16 -1.89
C LEU A 97 6.33 -11.32 -0.41
N GLY A 98 5.37 -11.14 0.51
CA GLY A 98 5.51 -11.40 1.94
C GLY A 98 6.00 -12.84 2.23
N PRO A 99 5.40 -13.89 1.63
CA PRO A 99 5.86 -15.27 1.81
C PRO A 99 7.32 -15.51 1.35
N PHE A 100 7.81 -14.75 0.37
CA PHE A 100 9.21 -14.80 -0.06
C PHE A 100 10.13 -14.14 0.96
N ALA A 101 9.69 -13.03 1.58
CA ALA A 101 10.43 -12.37 2.64
C ALA A 101 10.56 -13.26 3.89
N VAL A 102 9.50 -13.99 4.27
CA VAL A 102 9.52 -14.99 5.36
C VAL A 102 10.58 -16.07 5.11
N ARG A 103 10.66 -16.57 3.88
CA ARG A 103 11.69 -17.55 3.45
C ARG A 103 13.09 -16.94 3.34
N GLY A 104 13.21 -15.62 3.45
CA GLY A 104 14.47 -14.89 3.35
C GLY A 104 14.94 -14.66 1.91
N ALA A 105 14.08 -14.92 0.92
CA ALA A 105 14.38 -14.67 -0.49
C ALA A 105 14.60 -13.17 -0.73
N ARG A 106 15.54 -12.85 -1.62
CA ARG A 106 15.97 -11.47 -1.86
C ARG A 106 14.82 -10.60 -2.37
N VAL A 107 14.04 -11.07 -3.34
CA VAL A 107 12.91 -10.32 -3.93
C VAL A 107 11.88 -9.88 -2.88
N GLY A 108 11.54 -10.74 -1.92
CA GLY A 108 10.60 -10.40 -0.85
C GLY A 108 11.17 -9.33 0.08
N LYS A 109 12.46 -9.45 0.45
CA LYS A 109 13.13 -8.43 1.29
C LYS A 109 13.27 -7.09 0.56
N VAL A 110 13.57 -7.10 -0.74
CA VAL A 110 13.59 -5.90 -1.60
C VAL A 110 12.23 -5.23 -1.54
N PHE A 111 11.16 -5.97 -1.79
CA PHE A 111 9.82 -5.43 -1.78
C PHE A 111 9.45 -4.85 -0.41
N LEU A 112 9.66 -5.58 0.69
CA LEU A 112 9.35 -5.04 2.03
C LEU A 112 10.09 -3.73 2.30
N CYS A 113 11.40 -3.68 2.02
CA CYS A 113 12.22 -2.53 2.34
C CYS A 113 12.07 -1.34 1.37
N VAL A 114 11.44 -1.55 0.21
CA VAL A 114 11.29 -0.52 -0.83
C VAL A 114 9.82 -0.30 -1.13
N GLY A 115 9.18 -1.27 -1.77
CA GLY A 115 7.79 -1.17 -2.19
C GLY A 115 6.83 -1.02 -1.02
N ALA A 116 6.94 -1.86 0.01
CA ALA A 116 6.04 -1.78 1.15
C ALA A 116 6.20 -0.48 1.93
N LEU A 117 7.43 0.04 2.06
CA LEU A 117 7.69 1.33 2.68
C LEU A 117 7.06 2.47 1.90
N VAL A 118 7.37 2.59 0.60
CA VAL A 118 6.92 3.72 -0.22
C VAL A 118 5.41 3.65 -0.45
N GLY A 119 4.88 2.48 -0.80
CA GLY A 119 3.44 2.28 -0.99
C GLY A 119 2.65 2.53 0.30
N GLY A 120 3.11 1.94 1.41
CA GLY A 120 2.52 2.16 2.74
C GLY A 120 2.52 3.63 3.14
N ALA A 121 3.67 4.29 3.07
CA ALA A 121 3.79 5.71 3.43
C ALA A 121 2.96 6.62 2.51
N THR A 122 2.94 6.35 1.20
CA THR A 122 2.16 7.13 0.23
C THR A 122 0.67 7.06 0.56
N PHE A 123 0.16 5.87 0.87
CA PHE A 123 -1.23 5.73 1.29
C PHE A 123 -1.51 6.44 2.61
N LEU A 124 -0.63 6.33 3.61
CA LEU A 124 -0.84 7.01 4.89
C LEU A 124 -0.87 8.54 4.75
N LEU A 125 -0.21 9.10 3.73
CA LEU A 125 -0.27 10.53 3.41
C LEU A 125 -1.47 10.88 2.52
N PHE A 126 -1.87 9.96 1.63
CA PHE A 126 -2.94 10.14 0.67
C PHE A 126 -3.85 8.88 0.67
N PRO A 127 -4.75 8.72 1.67
CA PRO A 127 -5.58 7.51 1.83
C PRO A 127 -6.78 7.49 0.87
N THR A 128 -6.51 7.64 -0.42
CA THR A 128 -7.48 8.01 -1.46
C THR A 128 -8.53 6.95 -1.75
N THR A 129 -8.26 5.66 -1.51
CA THR A 129 -9.25 4.59 -1.68
C THR A 129 -10.12 4.34 -0.46
N SER A 130 -9.85 5.02 0.66
CA SER A 130 -10.61 4.89 1.90
C SER A 130 -11.31 6.20 2.26
N LEU A 131 -10.61 7.19 2.79
CA LEU A 131 -11.21 8.39 3.37
C LEU A 131 -11.91 9.30 2.35
N LEU A 132 -11.60 9.19 1.05
CA LEU A 132 -12.36 9.89 0.01
C LEU A 132 -13.71 9.23 -0.32
N ARG A 133 -13.90 7.97 0.06
CA ARG A 133 -15.13 7.19 -0.22
C ARG A 133 -15.95 6.95 1.04
N TYR A 134 -15.30 6.82 2.19
CA TYR A 134 -15.89 6.35 3.44
C TYR A 134 -15.65 7.34 4.59
N PRO A 135 -16.53 7.36 5.60
CA PRO A 135 -16.32 8.06 6.87
C PRO A 135 -15.05 7.59 7.57
N ALA A 136 -14.54 8.42 8.49
CA ALA A 136 -13.33 8.09 9.24
C ALA A 136 -13.53 6.82 10.08
N PHE A 137 -14.68 6.68 10.73
CA PHE A 137 -15.01 5.50 11.54
C PHE A 137 -15.78 4.47 10.70
N HIS A 138 -15.08 3.87 9.74
CA HIS A 138 -15.63 2.84 8.85
C HIS A 138 -14.66 1.67 8.72
N PHE A 139 -15.19 0.47 8.49
CA PHE A 139 -14.39 -0.75 8.34
C PHE A 139 -13.29 -0.62 7.28
N ILE A 140 -13.60 -0.05 6.10
CA ILE A 140 -12.61 0.14 5.03
C ILE A 140 -11.51 1.13 5.43
N ALA A 141 -11.84 2.18 6.20
CA ALA A 141 -10.84 3.12 6.70
C ALA A 141 -9.91 2.41 7.70
N PHE A 142 -10.47 1.74 8.71
CA PHE A 142 -9.69 0.96 9.68
C PHE A 142 -8.80 -0.09 9.00
N HIS A 143 -9.39 -0.89 8.11
CA HIS A 143 -8.68 -1.90 7.33
C HIS A 143 -7.49 -1.29 6.61
N SER A 144 -7.70 -0.19 5.88
CA SER A 144 -6.64 0.39 5.07
C SER A 144 -5.53 1.02 5.92
N PHE A 145 -5.84 1.70 7.02
CA PHE A 145 -4.79 2.22 7.92
C PHE A 145 -3.99 1.10 8.60
N LEU A 146 -4.66 0.04 9.06
CA LEU A 146 -3.98 -1.12 9.62
C LEU A 146 -3.10 -1.84 8.58
N TRP A 147 -3.59 -1.99 7.36
CA TRP A 147 -2.86 -2.60 6.25
C TRP A 147 -1.57 -1.85 5.96
N HIS A 148 -1.68 -0.56 5.67
CA HIS A 148 -0.54 0.26 5.26
C HIS A 148 0.38 0.56 6.44
N GLY A 149 -0.16 0.67 7.65
CA GLY A 149 0.65 0.73 8.88
C GLY A 149 1.50 -0.52 9.07
N THR A 150 0.95 -1.71 8.83
CA THR A 150 1.68 -2.98 8.87
C THR A 150 2.79 -3.03 7.81
N MET A 151 2.52 -2.54 6.60
CA MET A 151 3.53 -2.45 5.53
C MET A 151 4.72 -1.57 5.95
N VAL A 152 4.46 -0.37 6.48
CA VAL A 152 5.51 0.55 6.95
C VAL A 152 6.26 -0.05 8.14
N TYR A 153 5.55 -0.62 9.11
CA TYR A 153 6.16 -1.31 10.25
C TYR A 153 7.14 -2.39 9.82
N LEU A 154 6.71 -3.31 8.94
CA LEU A 154 7.57 -4.40 8.46
C LEU A 154 8.80 -3.86 7.74
N ALA A 155 8.64 -2.85 6.88
CA ALA A 155 9.75 -2.24 6.17
C ALA A 155 10.79 -1.65 7.14
N LEU A 156 10.33 -0.88 8.14
CA LEU A 156 11.19 -0.27 9.15
C LEU A 156 11.87 -1.31 10.04
N LEU A 157 11.14 -2.36 10.44
CA LEU A 157 11.71 -3.48 11.19
C LEU A 157 12.83 -4.17 10.42
N TRP A 158 12.65 -4.42 9.12
CA TRP A 158 13.66 -5.05 8.28
C TRP A 158 14.87 -4.15 8.03
N TRP A 159 14.65 -2.84 7.86
CA TRP A 159 15.74 -1.86 7.77
C TRP A 159 16.53 -1.74 9.06
N TRP A 160 15.88 -1.75 10.21
CA TRP A 160 16.55 -1.55 11.48
C TRP A 160 17.24 -2.82 11.98
N ARG A 161 16.54 -3.95 11.96
CA ARG A 161 16.97 -5.20 12.59
C ARG A 161 17.04 -6.40 11.64
N GLY A 162 16.33 -6.36 10.51
CA GLY A 162 16.29 -7.47 9.55
C GLY A 162 17.56 -7.64 8.70
N GLY A 163 18.52 -6.72 8.83
CA GLY A 163 19.84 -6.85 8.21
C GLY A 163 19.84 -6.70 6.69
N TYR A 164 18.74 -6.25 6.08
CA TYR A 164 18.64 -6.03 4.65
C TYR A 164 18.61 -4.54 4.31
N ARG A 165 19.57 -4.11 3.49
CA ARG A 165 19.71 -2.75 2.97
C ARG A 165 19.61 -2.82 1.44
N PRO A 166 18.70 -2.07 0.80
CA PRO A 166 18.65 -1.98 -0.66
C PRO A 166 20.00 -1.52 -1.24
N ARG A 167 20.44 -2.14 -2.34
CA ARG A 167 21.70 -1.85 -3.04
C ARG A 167 21.41 -1.63 -4.53
N GLY A 168 22.28 -0.92 -5.24
CA GLY A 168 22.10 -0.59 -6.67
C GLY A 168 21.59 -1.72 -7.57
N GLY A 169 22.10 -2.94 -7.40
CA GLY A 169 21.68 -4.13 -8.15
C GLY A 169 20.29 -4.70 -7.81
N ASP A 170 19.54 -4.09 -6.87
CA ASP A 170 18.17 -4.48 -6.51
C ASP A 170 17.11 -3.82 -7.38
N ALA A 171 17.48 -2.93 -8.30
CA ALA A 171 16.55 -2.18 -9.16
C ALA A 171 15.55 -3.09 -9.89
N VAL A 172 16.06 -4.13 -10.56
CA VAL A 172 15.24 -5.08 -11.31
C VAL A 172 14.35 -5.89 -10.37
N LEU A 173 14.88 -6.34 -9.23
CA LEU A 173 14.09 -7.10 -8.24
C LEU A 173 12.99 -6.25 -7.62
N SER A 174 13.18 -4.94 -7.52
CA SER A 174 12.17 -4.01 -7.02
C SER A 174 11.11 -3.71 -8.09
N ALA A 175 11.52 -3.55 -9.35
CA ALA A 175 10.65 -3.10 -10.42
C ALA A 175 9.86 -4.22 -11.09
N LEU A 176 10.43 -5.43 -11.19
CA LEU A 176 9.82 -6.53 -11.91
C LEU A 176 8.45 -6.95 -11.33
N PRO A 177 8.28 -7.14 -10.01
CA PRO A 177 6.96 -7.52 -9.49
C PRO A 177 5.83 -6.50 -9.75
N PRO A 178 5.97 -5.19 -9.45
CA PRO A 178 4.95 -4.22 -9.82
C PRO A 178 4.75 -4.09 -11.33
N PHE A 179 5.81 -4.25 -12.12
CA PHE A 179 5.70 -4.27 -13.58
C PHE A 179 4.80 -5.41 -14.07
N LEU A 180 5.02 -6.64 -13.57
CA LEU A 180 4.21 -7.81 -13.92
C LEU A 180 2.76 -7.67 -13.43
N MET A 181 2.57 -7.16 -12.21
CA MET A 181 1.23 -6.89 -11.68
C MET A 181 0.48 -5.87 -12.55
N CYS A 182 1.15 -4.81 -13.00
CA CYS A 182 0.55 -3.84 -13.91
C CYS A 182 0.15 -4.48 -15.25
N ALA A 183 0.97 -5.40 -15.78
CA ALA A 183 0.63 -6.15 -16.98
C ALA A 183 -0.67 -6.96 -16.80
N VAL A 184 -0.76 -7.73 -15.71
CA VAL A 184 -1.94 -8.54 -15.38
C VAL A 184 -3.16 -7.64 -15.17
N ALA A 185 -3.02 -6.56 -14.41
CA ALA A 185 -4.10 -5.60 -14.16
C ALA A 185 -4.58 -4.94 -15.46
N LEU A 186 -3.70 -4.58 -16.39
CA LEU A 186 -4.09 -3.98 -17.65
C LEU A 186 -4.82 -4.97 -18.57
N VAL A 187 -4.33 -6.21 -18.67
CA VAL A 187 -5.03 -7.27 -19.42
C VAL A 187 -6.42 -7.48 -18.84
N PHE A 188 -6.54 -7.61 -17.52
CA PHE A 188 -7.83 -7.75 -16.85
C PHE A 188 -8.74 -6.55 -17.13
N ASN A 189 -8.26 -5.31 -16.91
CA ASN A 189 -9.04 -4.10 -17.16
C ASN A 189 -9.54 -4.05 -18.62
N THR A 190 -8.70 -4.44 -19.57
CA THR A 190 -9.04 -4.40 -21.01
C THR A 190 -10.14 -5.42 -21.34
N VAL A 191 -9.97 -6.67 -20.89
CA VAL A 191 -10.94 -7.75 -21.14
C VAL A 191 -12.23 -7.53 -20.38
N TYR A 192 -12.17 -7.20 -19.10
CA TYR A 192 -13.37 -7.00 -18.28
C TYR A 192 -14.22 -5.84 -18.83
N ASN A 193 -13.59 -4.70 -19.13
CA ASN A 193 -14.30 -3.51 -19.61
C ASN A 193 -14.86 -3.65 -21.03
N SER A 194 -14.47 -4.68 -21.80
CA SER A 194 -15.10 -4.95 -23.10
C SER A 194 -16.42 -5.71 -22.99
N PHE A 195 -16.72 -6.32 -21.85
CA PHE A 195 -17.90 -7.18 -21.67
C PHE A 195 -18.79 -6.81 -20.48
N GLN A 196 -18.27 -6.12 -19.47
CA GLN A 196 -18.96 -5.93 -18.20
C GLN A 196 -18.89 -4.48 -17.71
N SER A 197 -19.88 -4.12 -16.89
CA SER A 197 -19.92 -2.93 -16.06
C SER A 197 -20.15 -3.37 -14.61
N PRO A 198 -19.60 -2.67 -13.60
CA PRO A 198 -18.95 -1.36 -13.66
C PRO A 198 -17.47 -1.40 -14.11
N VAL A 199 -16.93 -0.25 -14.53
CA VAL A 199 -15.56 -0.16 -15.08
C VAL A 199 -14.49 -0.57 -14.06
N ALA A 200 -13.64 -1.53 -14.46
CA ALA A 200 -12.42 -1.90 -13.78
C ALA A 200 -11.28 -0.90 -14.05
N ASN A 201 -10.58 -0.50 -13.00
CA ASN A 201 -9.40 0.37 -13.02
C ASN A 201 -8.36 -0.13 -12.02
N LEU A 202 -8.04 -1.44 -12.09
CA LEU A 202 -7.03 -2.06 -11.25
C LEU A 202 -5.67 -1.40 -11.45
N ALA A 203 -4.91 -1.30 -10.36
CA ALA A 203 -3.65 -0.56 -10.28
C ALA A 203 -3.73 0.90 -10.79
N PHE A 204 -4.92 1.50 -10.93
CA PHE A 204 -5.14 2.86 -11.44
C PHE A 204 -4.55 3.12 -12.84
N LEU A 205 -4.57 2.11 -13.72
CA LEU A 205 -3.90 2.18 -15.02
C LEU A 205 -4.73 2.78 -16.15
N SER A 206 -6.05 2.71 -16.06
CA SER A 206 -6.94 2.84 -17.23
C SER A 206 -7.86 4.07 -17.18
N LYS A 207 -8.16 4.59 -15.99
CA LYS A 207 -9.10 5.70 -15.78
C LYS A 207 -8.58 6.70 -14.74
N ASP A 208 -9.09 7.93 -14.83
CA ASP A 208 -8.87 8.97 -13.83
C ASP A 208 -9.36 8.51 -12.45
N PHE A 209 -8.76 9.06 -11.40
CA PHE A 209 -9.16 8.88 -10.01
C PHE A 209 -9.36 10.25 -9.34
N PRO A 210 -10.54 10.88 -9.52
CA PRO A 210 -10.84 12.26 -9.14
C PRO A 210 -10.50 12.61 -7.69
N GLY A 211 -10.09 13.87 -7.46
CA GLY A 211 -9.79 14.38 -6.12
C GLY A 211 -8.44 13.90 -5.57
N THR A 212 -7.57 13.38 -6.43
CA THR A 212 -6.25 12.86 -6.04
C THR A 212 -5.12 13.44 -6.89
N PRO A 213 -3.86 13.34 -6.43
CA PRO A 213 -2.70 13.69 -7.28
C PRO A 213 -2.65 12.92 -8.60
N LEU A 214 -3.28 11.74 -8.68
CA LEU A 214 -3.37 10.96 -9.93
C LEU A 214 -4.22 11.65 -10.99
N SER A 215 -5.20 12.49 -10.61
CA SER A 215 -5.98 13.25 -11.59
C SER A 215 -5.17 14.30 -12.32
N LEU A 216 -4.23 14.93 -11.62
CA LEU A 216 -3.29 15.85 -12.27
C LEU A 216 -2.44 15.08 -13.28
N LEU A 217 -1.89 13.92 -12.87
CA LEU A 217 -1.12 13.06 -13.75
C LEU A 217 -1.93 12.60 -14.97
N TYR A 218 -3.18 12.18 -14.77
CA TYR A 218 -4.09 11.76 -15.83
C TYR A 218 -4.30 12.85 -16.88
N ARG A 219 -4.60 14.09 -16.42
CA ARG A 219 -4.83 15.23 -17.30
C ARG A 219 -3.56 15.67 -18.03
N LEU A 220 -2.41 15.66 -17.37
CA LEU A 220 -1.13 16.06 -17.97
C LEU A 220 -0.62 15.05 -18.99
N CYS A 221 -0.77 13.74 -18.71
CA CYS A 221 -0.24 12.70 -19.59
C CYS A 221 -1.19 12.33 -20.74
N GLY A 222 -2.50 12.57 -20.59
CA GLY A 222 -3.50 12.21 -21.60
C GLY A 222 -3.37 10.74 -22.03
N ARG A 223 -3.17 10.50 -23.33
CA ARG A 223 -2.98 9.15 -23.90
C ARG A 223 -1.78 8.39 -23.34
N ALA A 224 -0.77 9.10 -22.83
CA ALA A 224 0.41 8.48 -22.23
C ALA A 224 0.21 8.08 -20.75
N PHE A 225 -0.96 8.32 -20.16
CA PHE A 225 -1.20 8.04 -18.74
C PHE A 225 -0.89 6.60 -18.35
N THR A 226 -1.41 5.61 -19.08
CA THR A 226 -1.20 4.19 -18.77
C THR A 226 0.28 3.80 -18.75
N PRO A 227 1.10 4.04 -19.81
CA PRO A 227 2.52 3.70 -19.76
C PRO A 227 3.29 4.50 -18.71
N VAL A 228 2.94 5.77 -18.47
CA VAL A 228 3.56 6.57 -17.41
C VAL A 228 3.26 5.99 -16.03
N MET A 229 2.00 5.68 -15.73
CA MET A 229 1.57 5.14 -14.45
C MET A 229 2.17 3.75 -14.18
N TRP A 230 2.28 2.93 -15.22
CA TRP A 230 2.94 1.63 -15.16
C TRP A 230 4.43 1.79 -14.80
N LEU A 231 5.17 2.61 -15.55
CA LEU A 231 6.59 2.85 -15.29
C LEU A 231 6.81 3.52 -13.92
N ALA A 232 5.94 4.43 -13.52
CA ALA A 232 5.99 5.07 -12.20
C ALA A 232 5.84 4.01 -11.09
N GLN A 233 4.83 3.15 -11.15
CA GLN A 233 4.67 2.07 -10.16
C GLN A 233 5.87 1.12 -10.14
N ALA A 234 6.45 0.80 -11.30
CA ALA A 234 7.60 -0.09 -11.36
C ALA A 234 8.88 0.52 -10.76
N PHE A 235 9.22 1.75 -11.12
CA PHE A 235 10.55 2.30 -10.87
C PHE A 235 10.60 3.37 -9.78
N LEU A 236 9.53 4.19 -9.62
CA LEU A 236 9.53 5.32 -8.71
C LEU A 236 9.83 4.92 -7.24
N PRO A 237 9.26 3.83 -6.69
CA PRO A 237 9.54 3.43 -5.30
C PRO A 237 11.03 3.19 -5.05
N TYR A 238 11.71 2.52 -5.98
CA TYR A 238 13.13 2.25 -5.85
C TYR A 238 13.98 3.53 -5.97
N LEU A 239 13.63 4.43 -6.90
CA LEU A 239 14.30 5.72 -7.06
C LEU A 239 14.17 6.58 -5.78
N VAL A 240 12.98 6.62 -5.18
CA VAL A 240 12.72 7.35 -3.92
C VAL A 240 13.65 6.84 -2.81
N ILE A 241 13.77 5.52 -2.63
CA ILE A 241 14.65 4.95 -1.62
C ILE A 241 16.12 5.23 -1.92
N LEU A 242 16.56 5.09 -3.17
CA LEU A 242 17.95 5.38 -3.54
C LEU A 242 18.32 6.84 -3.26
N LEU A 243 17.44 7.78 -3.63
CA LEU A 243 17.64 9.20 -3.36
C LEU A 243 17.69 9.48 -1.85
N GLY A 244 16.75 8.94 -1.08
CA GLY A 244 16.72 9.08 0.38
C GLY A 244 18.00 8.58 1.04
N VAL A 245 18.49 7.39 0.67
CA VAL A 245 19.74 6.83 1.20
C VAL A 245 20.94 7.68 0.82
N ARG A 246 21.02 8.20 -0.41
CA ARG A 246 22.11 9.09 -0.84
C ARG A 246 22.11 10.40 -0.07
N LEU A 247 20.94 11.00 0.16
CA LEU A 247 20.80 12.23 0.93
C LEU A 247 21.28 12.04 2.37
N VAL A 248 20.82 10.99 3.06
CA VAL A 248 21.24 10.68 4.43
C VAL A 248 22.76 10.49 4.52
N ARG A 249 23.35 9.75 3.57
CA ARG A 249 24.81 9.56 3.53
C ARG A 249 25.57 10.86 3.36
N ARG A 250 25.06 11.79 2.53
CA ARG A 250 25.67 13.10 2.32
C ARG A 250 25.68 13.95 3.60
N PHE A 251 24.67 13.82 4.46
CA PHE A 251 24.64 14.50 5.76
C PHE A 251 25.51 13.83 6.83
N GLN A 252 25.80 12.53 6.68
CA GLN A 252 26.64 11.78 7.62
C GLN A 252 28.14 11.86 7.32
N GLN A 253 28.54 12.24 6.11
CA GLN A 253 29.96 12.48 5.83
C GLN A 253 30.37 13.84 6.42
N PRO A 254 31.31 13.88 7.39
CA PRO A 254 31.84 15.15 7.88
C PRO A 254 32.47 15.89 6.70
N LYS A 255 32.19 17.19 6.56
CA LYS A 255 32.90 18.02 5.59
C LYS A 255 34.38 17.97 5.97
N SER A 256 35.20 17.24 5.23
CA SER A 256 36.65 17.37 5.28
C SER A 256 36.98 18.78 4.78
N ARG A 257 37.17 19.70 5.72
CA ARG A 257 37.85 20.97 5.48
C ARG A 257 39.28 20.82 5.95
#